data_AF-A0A9X3Z4G9-F1
#
_entry.id   AF-A0A9X3Z4G9-F1
#
_cell.length_a   1.000
_cell.length_b   1.000
_cell.length_c   1.000
_cell.angle_alpha   90.00
_cell.angle_beta   90.00
_cell.angle_gamma   90.00
#
_symmetry.space_group_name_H-M   'P 1'
#
loop_
_entity.id
_entity.type
_entity.pdbx_description
1 polymer ?
#
loop_
_entity_poly.entity_id
_entity_poly.type
_entity_poly.pdbx_seq_one_letter_code
_entity_poly.pdbx_strand_id
1 'polypeptide(L)'
;MNEITLIDVLGTEIDEVVDTVQLKLESNKIYQHIHILDEREKEVIIGRFGLDQDKEKTQREIARELGISRSYVSRIEKRALMKLFNEFYRTKQAQGR
;
A
#
# COMPACT_ATOMS: atom_id res chain seq x y z
N MET A 1 19.37 -27.42 -10.89
CA MET A 1 18.00 -27.02 -10.53
C MET A 1 17.93 -25.51 -10.74
N ASN A 2 17.47 -25.07 -11.91
CA ASN A 2 17.06 -23.68 -12.07
C ASN A 2 15.60 -23.62 -11.61
N GLU A 3 15.39 -23.21 -10.37
CA GLU A 3 14.08 -22.68 -9.98
C GLU A 3 13.95 -21.32 -10.67
N ILE A 4 13.42 -21.34 -11.88
CA ILE A 4 12.85 -20.14 -12.48
C ILE A 4 11.60 -19.86 -11.66
N THR A 5 11.72 -18.97 -10.68
CA THR A 5 10.57 -18.44 -9.94
C THR A 5 9.63 -17.76 -10.93
N LEU A 6 8.33 -18.02 -10.77
CA LEU A 6 7.21 -17.56 -11.61
C LEU A 6 7.15 -16.02 -11.81
N ILE A 7 7.99 -15.28 -11.09
CA ILE A 7 8.25 -13.83 -11.21
C ILE A 7 8.93 -13.45 -12.54
N ASP A 8 9.68 -14.37 -13.16
CA ASP A 8 10.55 -14.02 -14.29
C ASP A 8 9.83 -13.98 -15.67
N VAL A 9 8.51 -14.27 -15.72
CA VAL A 9 7.81 -14.52 -17.01
C VAL A 9 6.62 -13.59 -17.31
N LEU A 10 6.05 -12.82 -16.37
CA LEU A 10 4.73 -12.20 -16.62
C LEU A 10 4.61 -10.72 -16.24
N GLY A 11 5.02 -9.86 -17.18
CA GLY A 11 4.29 -8.68 -17.68
C GLY A 11 3.34 -7.90 -16.75
N THR A 12 3.88 -6.85 -16.13
CA THR A 12 3.42 -5.44 -16.12
C THR A 12 1.98 -5.02 -15.82
N GLU A 13 1.00 -5.88 -15.54
CA GLU A 13 -0.35 -5.45 -15.11
C GLU A 13 -0.93 -6.22 -13.92
N ILE A 14 -0.39 -7.39 -13.59
CA ILE A 14 -0.88 -8.24 -12.49
C ILE A 14 -0.19 -7.86 -11.15
N ASP A 15 1.03 -7.32 -11.19
CA ASP A 15 1.81 -6.93 -10.01
C ASP A 15 1.10 -5.87 -9.13
N GLU A 16 0.46 -4.86 -9.73
CA GLU A 16 -0.19 -3.80 -8.94
C GLU A 16 -1.36 -4.31 -8.11
N VAL A 17 -2.05 -5.36 -8.57
CA VAL A 17 -3.22 -5.93 -7.88
C VAL A 17 -2.78 -6.92 -6.80
N VAL A 18 -1.78 -7.76 -7.10
CA VAL A 18 -1.27 -8.75 -6.13
C VAL A 18 -0.61 -8.08 -4.94
N ASP A 19 0.19 -7.02 -5.16
CA ASP A 19 0.85 -6.28 -4.08
C ASP A 19 -0.15 -5.52 -3.18
N THR A 20 -1.19 -4.94 -3.77
CA THR A 20 -2.23 -4.22 -3.01
C THR A 20 -3.08 -5.18 -2.18
N VAL A 21 -3.36 -6.39 -2.70
CA VAL A 21 -4.10 -7.45 -1.99
C VAL A 21 -3.28 -8.04 -0.85
N GLN A 22 -1.96 -8.23 -1.05
CA GLN A 22 -1.06 -8.72 -0.02
C GLN A 22 -0.97 -7.74 1.16
N LEU A 23 -0.90 -6.42 0.89
CA LEU A 23 -0.89 -5.39 1.93
C LEU A 23 -2.23 -5.26 2.66
N LYS A 24 -3.36 -5.46 1.98
CA LYS A 24 -4.70 -5.52 2.60
C LYS A 24 -4.82 -6.65 3.63
N LEU A 25 -4.13 -7.78 3.41
CA LEU A 25 -4.10 -8.91 4.35
C LEU A 25 -3.23 -8.63 5.59
N GLU A 26 -2.53 -7.50 5.63
CA GLU A 26 -1.52 -7.20 6.64
C GLU A 26 -1.68 -5.79 7.23
N SER A 27 -2.91 -5.38 7.59
CA SER A 27 -3.19 -4.09 8.25
C SER A 27 -2.24 -3.80 9.42
N ASN A 28 -1.83 -4.83 10.18
CA ASN A 28 -0.83 -4.72 11.25
C ASN A 28 0.55 -4.25 10.75
N LYS A 29 0.97 -4.66 9.55
CA LYS A 29 2.24 -4.22 8.96
C LYS A 29 2.14 -2.82 8.38
N ILE A 30 0.98 -2.45 7.84
CA ILE A 30 0.71 -1.06 7.49
C ILE A 30 0.90 -0.18 8.72
N TYR A 31 0.32 -0.56 9.87
CA TYR A 31 0.52 0.15 11.14
C TYR A 31 1.97 0.27 11.59
N GLN A 32 2.75 -0.82 11.51
CA GLN A 32 4.16 -0.80 11.92
C GLN A 32 4.99 0.21 11.13
N HIS A 33 4.66 0.43 9.86
CA HIS A 33 5.40 1.29 8.96
C HIS A 33 4.68 2.61 8.62
N ILE A 34 3.50 2.88 9.20
CA ILE A 34 2.69 4.07 8.87
C ILE A 34 3.40 5.39 9.19
N HIS A 35 4.37 5.35 10.10
CA HIS A 35 5.16 6.51 10.51
C HIS A 35 6.07 7.06 9.39
N ILE A 36 6.36 6.28 8.34
CA ILE A 36 7.17 6.74 7.19
C ILE A 36 6.38 7.61 6.20
N LEU A 37 5.05 7.57 6.32
CA LEU A 37 4.14 8.31 5.46
C LEU A 37 4.02 9.76 5.92
N ASP A 38 3.80 10.68 4.99
CA ASP A 38 3.38 12.03 5.34
C ASP A 38 1.91 12.06 5.79
N GLU A 39 1.47 13.16 6.41
CA GLU A 39 0.11 13.26 6.96
C GLU A 39 -0.99 13.01 5.91
N ARG A 40 -0.77 13.44 4.66
CA ARG A 40 -1.76 13.27 3.60
C ARG A 40 -1.81 11.83 3.10
N GLU A 41 -0.66 11.18 3.02
CA GLU A 41 -0.54 9.75 2.72
C GLU A 41 -1.18 8.90 3.83
N LYS A 42 -0.96 9.23 5.11
CA LYS A 42 -1.59 8.55 6.25
C LYS A 42 -3.10 8.65 6.18
N GLU A 43 -3.64 9.84 5.98
CA GLU A 43 -5.08 10.08 5.90
C GLU A 43 -5.74 9.22 4.81
N VAL A 44 -5.10 9.14 3.62
CA VAL A 44 -5.59 8.28 2.52
C VAL A 44 -5.48 6.80 2.87
N ILE A 45 -4.36 6.33 3.44
CA ILE A 45 -4.15 4.91 3.76
C ILE A 45 -5.06 4.46 4.91
N ILE A 46 -5.23 5.26 5.96
CA ILE A 46 -6.14 4.96 7.07
C ILE A 46 -7.56 4.75 6.54
N GLY A 47 -8.06 5.69 5.72
CA GLY A 47 -9.39 5.59 5.14
C GLY A 47 -9.52 4.43 4.14
N ARG A 48 -8.50 4.14 3.33
CA ARG A 48 -8.57 3.04 2.33
C ARG A 48 -8.61 1.66 2.96
N PHE A 49 -7.96 1.48 4.10
CA PHE A 49 -7.77 0.19 4.77
C PHE A 49 -8.58 0.06 6.08
N GLY A 50 -9.41 1.06 6.43
CA GLY A 50 -10.25 1.01 7.62
C GLY A 50 -9.43 0.90 8.90
N LEU A 51 -8.32 1.63 8.96
CA LEU A 51 -7.46 1.66 10.15
C LEU A 51 -8.07 2.61 11.20
N ASP A 52 -7.65 2.47 12.45
CA ASP A 52 -8.02 3.32 13.60
C ASP A 52 -9.53 3.36 13.87
N GLN A 53 -10.18 2.20 13.73
CA GLN A 53 -11.63 2.03 13.86
C GLN A 53 -12.44 2.77 12.77
N ASP A 54 -11.78 3.32 11.74
CA ASP A 54 -12.46 3.85 10.57
C ASP A 54 -12.97 2.70 9.68
N LYS A 55 -13.99 2.96 8.88
CA LYS A 55 -14.47 2.01 7.87
C LYS A 55 -13.60 2.15 6.63
N GLU A 56 -13.39 1.05 5.91
CA GLU A 56 -12.82 1.11 4.57
C GLU A 56 -13.65 2.01 3.66
N LYS A 57 -13.00 2.98 3.03
CA LYS A 57 -13.59 3.92 2.07
C LYS A 57 -12.99 3.70 0.69
N THR A 58 -13.80 3.91 -0.33
CA THR A 58 -13.33 3.98 -1.72
C THR A 58 -12.53 5.27 -1.95
N GLN A 59 -11.65 5.27 -2.96
CA GLN A 59 -10.96 6.49 -3.39
C GLN A 59 -11.92 7.65 -3.74
N ARG A 60 -13.16 7.34 -4.19
CA ARG A 60 -14.19 8.34 -4.50
C ARG A 60 -14.79 8.96 -3.23
N GLU A 61 -14.97 8.18 -2.17
CA GLU A 61 -15.43 8.69 -0.88
C GLU A 61 -14.36 9.58 -0.25
N ILE A 62 -13.13 9.10 -0.20
CA ILE A 62 -11.99 9.88 0.30
C ILE A 62 -11.83 11.17 -0.51
N ALA A 63 -11.91 11.11 -1.84
CA ALA A 63 -11.84 12.29 -2.70
C ALA A 63 -12.89 13.36 -2.33
N ARG A 64 -14.12 12.94 -2.02
CA ARG A 64 -15.20 13.84 -1.59
C ARG A 64 -14.90 14.46 -0.23
N GLU A 65 -14.46 13.67 0.74
CA GLU A 65 -14.11 14.16 2.08
C GLU A 65 -12.92 15.14 2.05
N LEU A 66 -11.93 14.83 1.22
CA LEU A 66 -10.68 15.57 1.13
C LEU A 66 -10.74 16.78 0.17
N GLY A 67 -11.86 16.99 -0.53
CA GLY A 67 -12.05 18.09 -1.48
C GLY A 67 -11.11 18.03 -2.70
N ILE A 68 -10.67 16.84 -3.12
CA ILE A 68 -9.72 16.64 -4.22
C ILE A 68 -10.22 15.62 -5.24
N SER A 69 -9.57 15.53 -6.40
CA SER A 69 -9.99 14.56 -7.42
C SER A 69 -9.66 13.12 -7.00
N ARG A 70 -10.52 12.17 -7.41
CA ARG A 70 -10.26 10.72 -7.25
C ARG A 70 -8.91 10.31 -7.83
N SER A 71 -8.53 10.88 -8.97
CA SER A 71 -7.22 10.61 -9.58
C SER A 71 -6.07 11.13 -8.71
N TYR A 72 -6.26 12.22 -7.96
CA TYR A 72 -5.24 12.69 -7.02
C TYR A 72 -5.13 11.77 -5.81
N VAL A 73 -6.25 11.31 -5.24
CA VAL A 73 -6.27 10.28 -4.19
C VAL A 73 -5.53 9.02 -4.65
N SER A 74 -5.80 8.56 -5.87
CA SER A 74 -5.11 7.39 -6.45
C SER A 74 -3.58 7.56 -6.49
N ARG A 75 -3.10 8.76 -6.88
CA ARG A 75 -1.65 9.05 -6.89
C ARG A 75 -1.05 9.05 -5.48
N ILE A 76 -1.77 9.56 -4.48
CA ILE A 76 -1.34 9.55 -3.08
C ILE A 76 -1.26 8.11 -2.56
N GLU A 77 -2.32 7.32 -2.78
CA GLU A 77 -2.38 5.90 -2.39
C GLU A 77 -1.22 5.11 -3.01
N LYS A 78 -0.99 5.24 -4.32
CA LYS A 78 0.11 4.56 -5.01
C LYS A 78 1.49 4.92 -4.43
N ARG A 79 1.72 6.21 -4.12
CA ARG A 79 2.98 6.66 -3.52
C ARG A 79 3.18 6.10 -2.12
N ALA A 80 2.14 6.15 -1.30
CA ALA A 80 2.17 5.65 0.07
C ALA A 80 2.42 4.13 0.10
N LEU A 81 1.73 3.35 -0.73
CA LEU A 81 1.94 1.90 -0.85
C LEU A 81 3.36 1.57 -1.29
N MET A 82 3.93 2.32 -2.24
CA MET A 82 5.34 2.13 -2.64
C MET A 82 6.31 2.37 -1.47
N LYS A 83 6.09 3.41 -0.65
CA LYS A 83 6.92 3.66 0.55
C LYS A 83 6.84 2.50 1.53
N LEU A 84 5.62 2.04 1.84
CA LEU A 84 5.37 0.92 2.76
C LEU A 84 6.01 -0.38 2.25
N PHE A 85 5.87 -0.65 0.95
CA PHE A 85 6.49 -1.80 0.30
C PHE A 85 8.01 -1.73 0.43
N ASN A 86 8.65 -0.63 0.04
CA ASN A 86 10.11 -0.48 0.14
C ASN A 86 10.62 -0.67 1.57
N GLU A 87 9.89 -0.16 2.56
CA GLU A 87 10.20 -0.32 3.99
C GLU A 87 10.12 -1.79 4.44
N PHE A 88 9.07 -2.50 4.00
CA PHE A 88 8.87 -3.90 4.32
C PHE A 88 10.02 -4.78 3.81
N TYR A 89 10.44 -4.59 2.55
CA TYR A 89 11.56 -5.34 1.97
C TYR A 89 12.90 -4.97 2.60
N ARG A 90 13.09 -3.71 3.01
CA ARG A 90 14.29 -3.32 3.78
C ARG A 90 14.34 -4.03 5.14
N THR A 91 13.20 -4.13 5.83
CA THR A 91 13.09 -4.77 7.14
C THR A 91 13.29 -6.29 7.06
N LYS A 92 12.76 -6.95 6.02
CA LYS A 92 12.96 -8.39 5.78
C LYS A 92 14.43 -8.77 5.57
N GLN A 93 15.20 -7.95 4.86
CA GLN A 93 16.63 -8.21 4.64
C GLN A 93 17.48 -8.06 5.91
N ALA A 94 17.04 -7.25 6.87
CA ALA A 94 17.72 -7.06 8.15
C ALA A 94 17.47 -8.21 9.16
N GLN A 95 16.32 -8.90 9.05
CA GLN A 95 15.96 -10.03 9.94
C GLN A 95 16.47 -11.39 9.45
N GLY A 96 17.03 -11.45 8.23
CA GLY A 96 17.65 -12.65 7.65
C GLY A 96 19.18 -12.71 7.81
N ARG A 97 19.77 -11.92 8.72
CA ARG A 97 21.19 -11.95 9.09
C ARG A 97 21.36 -12.41 10.53
#